data_AF-A0AAV5UBX6-F1
#
_entry.id   AF-A0AAV5UBX6-F1
#
_cell.length_a   1.000
_cell.length_b   1.000
_cell.length_c   1.000
_cell.angle_alpha   90.00
_cell.angle_beta   90.00
_cell.angle_gamma   90.00
#
_symmetry.space_group_name_H-M   'P 1'
#
loop_
_entity.id
_entity.type
_entity.pdbx_description
1 polymer ?
#
loop_
_entity_poly.entity_id
_entity_poly.type
_entity_poly.pdbx_seq_one_letter_code
_entity_poly.pdbx_strand_id
1 'polypeptide(L)'
;LAVSVMTDSIPDKFFGRFKVDRSENFDEFLSAKGVGFLTRQIIKFASVTKVFSKGPSEGTYTFENLSSKKNVKYEFKLGEPFTGEGLDSTQHEVTFNHKEGEVNEHHKRLDNPEFTPETYHYTMSDDNQELIMRMTNNGITCKRFFKRQ
;
A
#
# COMPACT_ATOMS: atom_id res chain seq x y z
N LEU A 1 -2.90 8.95 36.64
CA LEU A 1 -3.07 7.78 35.75
C LEU A 1 -2.42 8.13 34.42
N ALA A 2 -1.20 7.66 34.19
CA ALA A 2 -0.55 7.84 32.89
C ALA A 2 -1.29 6.96 31.90
N VAL A 3 -2.01 7.57 30.97
CA VAL A 3 -2.48 6.87 29.77
C VAL A 3 -1.21 6.48 29.03
N SER A 4 -0.85 5.20 29.05
CA SER A 4 0.18 4.68 28.17
C SER A 4 -0.35 4.91 26.75
N VAL A 5 0.16 5.96 26.10
CA VAL A 5 0.02 6.11 24.65
C VAL A 5 0.81 4.94 24.10
N MET A 6 0.12 3.84 23.79
CA MET A 6 0.70 2.82 22.94
C MET A 6 1.00 3.54 21.63
N THR A 7 2.26 3.88 21.42
CA THR A 7 2.72 4.36 20.13
C THR A 7 2.49 3.22 19.15
N ASP A 8 1.43 3.32 18.35
CA ASP A 8 1.21 2.42 17.23
C ASP A 8 2.50 2.44 16.41
N SER A 9 3.16 1.30 16.35
CA SER A 9 4.41 1.09 15.62
C SER A 9 4.20 -0.04 14.63
N ILE A 10 4.89 0.03 13.49
CA ILE A 10 4.82 -1.06 12.50
C ILE A 10 5.56 -2.27 13.07
N PRO A 11 4.91 -3.44 13.23
CA PRO A 11 5.56 -4.64 13.73
C PRO A 11 6.69 -5.10 12.81
N ASP A 12 7.77 -5.65 13.36
CA ASP A 12 8.97 -6.03 12.59
C ASP A 12 8.67 -7.01 11.44
N LYS A 13 7.61 -7.83 11.55
CA LYS A 13 7.15 -8.72 10.48
C LYS A 13 6.78 -8.00 9.18
N PHE A 14 6.45 -6.72 9.21
CA PHE A 14 6.18 -5.97 7.98
C PHE A 14 7.45 -5.48 7.30
N PHE A 15 8.61 -5.41 7.97
CA PHE A 15 9.84 -4.95 7.34
C PHE A 15 10.41 -6.02 6.40
N GLY A 16 10.89 -5.58 5.24
CA GLY A 16 11.42 -6.46 4.19
C GLY A 16 11.00 -6.05 2.80
N ARG A 17 11.42 -6.84 1.80
CA ARG A 17 11.04 -6.70 0.40
C ARG A 17 10.01 -7.76 0.05
N PHE A 18 8.94 -7.36 -0.61
CA PHE A 18 7.80 -8.23 -0.95
C PHE A 18 7.46 -8.07 -2.42
N LYS A 19 7.70 -9.09 -3.23
CA LYS A 19 7.42 -9.08 -4.66
C LYS A 19 6.08 -9.72 -4.94
N VAL A 20 5.26 -9.08 -5.77
CA VAL A 20 3.95 -9.61 -6.13
C VAL A 20 4.08 -10.98 -6.79
N ASP A 21 3.26 -11.92 -6.33
CA ASP A 21 3.25 -13.31 -6.79
C ASP A 21 1.93 -13.63 -7.48
N ARG A 22 0.79 -13.38 -6.81
CA ARG A 22 -0.55 -13.62 -7.35
C ARG A 22 -1.54 -12.56 -6.92
N SER A 23 -2.72 -12.56 -7.53
CA SER A 23 -3.82 -11.68 -7.16
C SER A 23 -5.18 -12.35 -7.40
N GLU A 24 -6.14 -12.03 -6.56
CA GLU A 24 -7.53 -12.49 -6.62
C GLU A 24 -8.44 -11.31 -6.97
N ASN A 25 -9.37 -11.51 -7.92
CA ASN A 25 -10.35 -10.52 -8.38
C ASN A 25 -9.76 -9.20 -8.91
N PHE A 26 -8.50 -9.20 -9.35
CA PHE A 26 -7.80 -7.97 -9.69
C PHE A 26 -8.27 -7.38 -11.04
N ASP A 27 -8.63 -8.21 -12.03
CA ASP A 27 -9.16 -7.70 -13.31
C ASP A 27 -10.54 -7.07 -13.11
N GLU A 28 -11.41 -7.75 -12.36
CA GLU A 28 -12.76 -7.32 -12.01
C GLU A 28 -12.71 -6.02 -11.20
N PHE A 29 -11.81 -5.94 -10.21
CA PHE A 29 -11.59 -4.73 -9.44
C PHE A 29 -11.14 -3.55 -10.32
N LEU A 30 -10.15 -3.75 -11.19
CA LEU A 30 -9.71 -2.71 -12.11
C LEU A 30 -10.82 -2.30 -13.10
N SER A 31 -11.63 -3.27 -13.55
CA SER A 31 -12.78 -3.00 -14.43
C SER A 31 -13.85 -2.19 -13.72
N ALA A 32 -14.16 -2.51 -12.46
CA ALA A 32 -15.12 -1.77 -11.62
C ALA A 32 -14.65 -0.34 -11.31
N LYS A 33 -13.33 -0.10 -11.30
CA LYS A 33 -12.71 1.23 -11.24
C LYS A 33 -12.75 2.00 -12.59
N GLY A 34 -13.30 1.41 -13.64
CA GLY A 34 -13.37 2.02 -14.98
C GLY A 34 -12.08 1.93 -15.80
N VAL A 35 -11.11 1.11 -15.38
CA VAL A 35 -9.85 0.94 -16.14
C VAL A 35 -10.12 0.13 -17.41
N GLY A 36 -9.76 0.69 -18.58
CA GLY A 36 -9.96 0.05 -19.88
C GLY A 36 -9.20 -1.28 -20.05
N PHE A 37 -9.77 -2.22 -20.82
CA PHE A 37 -9.31 -3.61 -20.91
C PHE A 37 -7.81 -3.79 -21.20
N LEU A 38 -7.28 -3.07 -22.20
CA LEU A 38 -5.86 -3.16 -22.57
C LEU A 38 -4.94 -2.72 -21.43
N THR A 39 -5.28 -1.61 -20.78
CA THR A 39 -4.54 -1.10 -19.61
C THR A 39 -4.57 -2.09 -18.45
N ARG A 40 -5.70 -2.78 -18.22
CA ARG A 40 -5.79 -3.82 -17.18
C ARG A 40 -4.82 -4.97 -17.42
N GLN A 41 -4.70 -5.45 -18.66
CA GLN A 41 -3.75 -6.53 -18.97
C GLN A 41 -2.31 -6.09 -18.68
N ILE A 42 -1.93 -4.86 -19.07
CA ILE A 42 -0.60 -4.31 -18.77
C ILE A 42 -0.36 -4.25 -17.26
N ILE A 43 -1.31 -3.73 -16.48
CA ILE A 43 -1.19 -3.62 -15.02
C ILE A 43 -1.07 -4.99 -14.35
N LYS A 44 -1.79 -6.01 -14.85
CA LYS A 44 -1.74 -7.38 -14.31
C LYS A 44 -0.37 -8.04 -14.51
N PHE A 45 0.27 -7.80 -15.65
CA PHE A 45 1.60 -8.34 -15.95
C PHE A 45 2.74 -7.50 -15.35
N ALA A 46 2.46 -6.29 -14.87
CA ALA A 46 3.47 -5.46 -14.22
C ALA A 46 3.92 -6.08 -12.90
N SER A 47 5.23 -6.36 -12.80
CA SER A 47 5.86 -6.74 -11.54
C SER A 47 5.94 -5.53 -10.62
N VAL A 48 5.49 -5.72 -9.38
CA VAL A 48 5.55 -4.72 -8.30
C VAL A 48 6.22 -5.35 -7.08
N THR A 49 7.18 -4.63 -6.51
CA THR A 49 7.81 -4.98 -5.23
C THR A 49 7.58 -3.87 -4.24
N LYS A 50 7.01 -4.20 -3.08
CA LYS A 50 6.85 -3.28 -1.95
C LYS A 50 7.99 -3.50 -0.95
N VAL A 51 8.53 -2.43 -0.41
CA VAL A 51 9.58 -2.48 0.60
C VAL A 51 9.15 -1.63 1.78
N PHE A 52 9.08 -2.23 2.95
CA PHE A 52 8.90 -1.52 4.21
C PHE A 52 10.20 -1.59 5.00
N SER A 53 10.63 -0.47 5.57
CA SER A 53 11.82 -0.40 6.42
C SER A 53 11.68 0.66 7.51
N LYS A 54 12.54 0.57 8.53
CA LYS A 54 12.71 1.63 9.52
C LYS A 54 13.33 2.85 8.83
N GLY A 55 12.84 4.04 9.18
CA GLY A 55 13.35 5.30 8.65
C GLY A 55 14.67 5.71 9.29
N PRO A 56 15.23 6.86 8.86
CA PRO A 56 16.53 7.36 9.35
C PRO A 56 16.49 7.86 10.80
N SER A 57 15.32 7.94 11.43
CA SER A 57 15.14 8.47 12.78
C SER A 57 14.13 7.61 13.54
N GLU A 58 14.18 7.65 14.87
CA GLU A 58 13.23 6.92 15.69
C GLU A 58 11.79 7.37 15.40
N GLY A 59 10.88 6.41 15.27
CA GLY A 59 9.47 6.66 14.95
C GLY A 59 9.20 7.01 13.48
N THR A 60 10.21 7.07 12.60
CA THR A 60 10.01 7.24 11.16
C THR A 60 10.14 5.90 10.42
N TYR A 61 9.51 5.82 9.25
CA TYR A 61 9.48 4.65 8.40
C TYR A 61 9.79 5.05 6.96
N THR A 62 10.20 4.07 6.17
CA THR A 62 10.35 4.21 4.73
C THR A 62 9.49 3.16 4.03
N PHE A 63 8.82 3.59 2.97
CA PHE A 63 8.07 2.71 2.08
C PHE A 63 8.52 2.93 0.64
N GLU A 64 8.87 1.87 -0.07
CA GLU A 64 9.17 1.92 -1.50
C GLU A 64 8.19 1.04 -2.26
N ASN A 65 7.74 1.53 -3.41
CA ASN A 65 6.95 0.77 -4.36
C ASN A 65 7.71 0.77 -5.69
N LEU A 66 8.30 -0.40 -6.00
CA LEU A 66 9.20 -0.61 -7.11
C LEU A 66 8.46 -1.32 -8.23
N SER A 67 8.59 -0.84 -9.47
CA SER A 67 8.01 -1.50 -10.64
C SER A 67 8.95 -1.39 -11.84
N SER A 68 8.64 -2.11 -12.91
CA SER A 68 9.40 -2.02 -14.17
C SER A 68 9.31 -0.64 -14.85
N LYS A 69 8.28 0.15 -14.52
CA LYS A 69 8.03 1.46 -15.17
C LYS A 69 8.49 2.63 -14.30
N LYS A 70 8.15 2.60 -13.01
CA LYS A 70 8.40 3.69 -12.07
C LYS A 70 8.54 3.17 -10.65
N ASN A 71 9.47 3.78 -9.92
CA ASN A 71 9.65 3.54 -8.50
C ASN A 71 9.23 4.81 -7.74
N VAL A 72 8.61 4.63 -6.59
CA VAL A 72 8.33 5.72 -5.64
C VAL A 72 8.87 5.32 -4.27
N LYS A 73 9.34 6.32 -3.51
CA LYS A 73 9.82 6.17 -2.13
C LYS A 73 9.16 7.23 -1.27
N TYR A 74 8.67 6.83 -0.12
CA TYR A 74 8.10 7.69 0.90
C TYR A 74 8.88 7.54 2.21
N GLU A 75 9.03 8.65 2.93
CA GLU A 75 9.48 8.68 4.32
C GLU A 75 8.35 9.30 5.13
N PHE A 76 7.90 8.59 6.18
CA PHE A 76 6.65 8.93 6.86
C PHE A 76 6.69 8.59 8.34
N LYS A 77 5.71 9.12 9.07
CA LYS A 77 5.33 8.71 10.42
C LYS A 77 3.89 8.22 10.41
N LEU A 78 3.55 7.32 11.31
CA LEU A 78 2.18 6.82 11.41
C LEU A 78 1.24 7.94 11.88
N GLY A 79 0.08 8.06 11.26
CA GLY A 79 -0.94 9.06 11.55
C GLY A 79 -0.65 10.46 11.00
N GLU A 80 0.53 10.72 10.43
CA GLU A 80 0.88 12.02 9.87
C GLU A 80 0.71 12.02 8.33
N PRO A 81 -0.20 12.84 7.76
CA PRO A 81 -0.35 12.95 6.32
C PRO A 81 0.85 13.66 5.69
N PHE A 82 1.22 13.24 4.48
CA PHE A 82 2.28 13.87 3.67
C PHE A 82 1.92 13.84 2.19
N THR A 83 2.56 14.71 1.39
CA THR A 83 2.40 14.68 -0.07
C THR A 83 3.41 13.74 -0.70
N GLY A 84 2.93 12.78 -1.50
CA GLY A 84 3.76 11.82 -2.21
C GLY A 84 3.27 11.59 -3.64
N GLU A 85 4.19 11.34 -4.56
CA GLU A 85 3.84 10.99 -5.93
C GLU A 85 3.37 9.52 -6.01
N GLY A 86 2.21 9.28 -6.63
CA GLY A 86 1.69 7.94 -6.90
C GLY A 86 2.36 7.24 -8.09
N LEU A 87 2.07 5.95 -8.27
CA LEU A 87 2.52 5.20 -9.46
C LEU A 87 1.87 5.70 -10.76
N ASP A 88 0.75 6.40 -10.67
CA ASP A 88 0.09 7.08 -11.79
C ASP A 88 0.73 8.43 -12.16
N SER A 89 1.80 8.83 -11.44
CA SER A 89 2.51 10.11 -11.59
C SER A 89 1.69 11.34 -11.21
N THR A 90 0.65 11.17 -10.39
CA THR A 90 -0.08 12.29 -9.80
C THR A 90 0.31 12.48 -8.32
N GLN A 91 0.10 13.68 -7.78
CA GLN A 91 0.41 13.98 -6.38
C GLN A 91 -0.75 13.58 -5.48
N HIS A 92 -0.46 12.81 -4.44
CA HIS A 92 -1.44 12.32 -3.48
C HIS A 92 -1.11 12.89 -2.09
N GLU A 93 -2.14 13.20 -1.31
CA GLU A 93 -2.01 13.20 0.15
C GLU A 93 -2.07 11.74 0.61
N VAL A 94 -1.01 11.30 1.28
CA VAL A 94 -0.81 9.92 1.71
C VAL A 94 -0.74 9.86 3.23
N THR A 95 -1.36 8.86 3.84
CA THR A 95 -1.27 8.64 5.28
C THR A 95 -1.14 7.16 5.56
N PHE A 96 -0.13 6.78 6.35
CA PHE A 96 0.01 5.42 6.85
C PHE A 96 -0.49 5.33 8.29
N ASN A 97 -1.20 4.26 8.61
CA ASN A 97 -1.65 3.95 9.98
C ASN A 97 -1.36 2.47 10.28
N HIS A 98 -1.26 2.13 11.55
CA HIS A 98 -1.21 0.74 12.00
C HIS A 98 -2.19 0.56 13.15
N LYS A 99 -3.10 -0.40 13.04
CA LYS A 99 -4.06 -0.73 14.09
C LYS A 99 -4.44 -2.20 14.00
N GLU A 100 -4.55 -2.86 15.15
CA GLU A 100 -5.06 -4.25 15.22
C GLU A 100 -4.29 -5.25 14.31
N GLY A 101 -2.99 -5.02 14.10
CA GLY A 101 -2.14 -5.90 13.29
C GLY A 101 -2.24 -5.67 11.78
N GLU A 102 -3.00 -4.67 11.33
CA GLU A 102 -3.12 -4.23 9.95
C GLU A 102 -2.40 -2.88 9.75
N VAL A 103 -1.59 -2.77 8.70
CA VAL A 103 -1.04 -1.48 8.24
C VAL A 103 -1.89 -0.96 7.10
N ASN A 104 -2.35 0.28 7.19
CA ASN A 104 -3.16 0.93 6.16
C ASN A 104 -2.37 2.03 5.47
N GLU A 105 -2.50 2.13 4.15
CA GLU A 105 -1.97 3.20 3.31
C GLU A 105 -3.16 3.85 2.61
N HIS A 106 -3.46 5.09 2.99
CA HIS A 106 -4.56 5.87 2.44
C HIS A 106 -4.01 6.89 1.44
N HIS A 107 -4.66 7.01 0.28
CA HIS A 107 -4.31 7.97 -0.76
C HIS A 107 -5.52 8.80 -1.16
N LYS A 108 -5.35 10.13 -1.17
CA LYS A 108 -6.26 11.08 -1.79
C LYS A 108 -5.54 11.84 -2.89
N ARG A 109 -6.05 11.78 -4.11
CA ARG A 109 -5.49 12.53 -5.25
C ARG A 109 -5.68 14.03 -5.04
N LEU A 110 -4.62 14.80 -5.23
CA LEU A 110 -4.65 16.26 -5.10
C LEU A 110 -5.13 16.95 -6.39
N ASP A 111 -4.90 16.33 -7.54
CA ASP A 111 -5.30 16.84 -8.86
C ASP A 111 -6.78 16.59 -9.19
N ASN A 112 -7.39 15.61 -8.53
CA ASN A 112 -8.81 15.30 -8.66
C ASN A 112 -9.40 14.84 -7.31
N PRO A 113 -9.74 15.78 -6.40
CA PRO A 113 -10.24 15.44 -5.06
C PRO A 113 -11.59 14.73 -5.04
N GLU A 114 -12.37 14.81 -6.13
CA GLU A 114 -13.64 14.10 -6.29
C GLU A 114 -13.44 12.60 -6.59
N PHE A 115 -12.22 12.22 -7.01
CA PHE A 115 -11.87 10.83 -7.17
C PHE A 115 -11.88 10.14 -5.80
N THR A 116 -12.62 9.03 -5.70
CA THR A 116 -12.76 8.30 -4.43
C THR A 116 -11.39 7.93 -3.88
N PRO A 117 -11.06 8.33 -2.63
CA PRO A 117 -9.80 7.97 -2.00
C PRO A 117 -9.59 6.45 -1.97
N GLU A 118 -8.34 6.04 -2.13
CA GLU A 118 -7.99 4.62 -2.15
C GLU A 118 -7.34 4.24 -0.82
N THR A 119 -7.73 3.11 -0.25
CA THR A 119 -7.08 2.57 0.95
C THR A 119 -6.57 1.18 0.65
N TYR A 120 -5.28 0.97 0.89
CA TYR A 120 -4.64 -0.33 0.82
C TYR A 120 -4.46 -0.86 2.23
N HIS A 121 -4.91 -2.09 2.45
CA HIS A 121 -4.86 -2.76 3.74
C HIS A 121 -3.85 -3.88 3.69
N TYR A 122 -2.82 -3.82 4.53
CA TYR A 122 -1.73 -4.78 4.56
C TYR A 122 -1.80 -5.65 5.81
N THR A 123 -1.77 -6.96 5.59
CA THR A 123 -1.62 -7.97 6.64
C THR A 123 -0.49 -8.92 6.25
N MET A 124 0.04 -9.64 7.24
CA MET A 124 1.01 -10.70 7.02
C MET A 124 0.32 -12.06 7.09
N SER A 125 0.74 -13.01 6.27
CA SER A 125 0.40 -14.43 6.45
C SER A 125 0.90 -14.95 7.80
N ASP A 126 0.32 -16.05 8.27
CA ASP A 126 0.61 -16.63 9.59
C ASP A 126 2.09 -17.03 9.73
N ASP A 127 2.74 -17.45 8.64
CA ASP A 127 4.15 -17.82 8.56
C ASP A 127 5.09 -16.62 8.25
N ASN A 128 4.53 -15.42 8.15
CA ASN A 128 5.19 -14.17 7.77
C ASN A 128 5.91 -14.20 6.40
N GLN A 129 5.59 -15.16 5.51
CA GLN A 129 6.19 -15.28 4.18
C GLN A 129 5.48 -14.44 3.11
N GLU A 130 4.24 -14.03 3.33
CA GLU A 130 3.46 -13.24 2.37
C GLU A 130 2.92 -11.96 3.01
N LEU A 131 3.14 -10.83 2.33
CA LEU A 131 2.41 -9.59 2.57
C LEU A 131 1.14 -9.64 1.72
N ILE A 132 -0.02 -9.53 2.35
CA ILE A 132 -1.33 -9.58 1.71
C ILE A 132 -1.91 -8.17 1.69
N MET A 133 -2.08 -7.60 0.50
CA MET A 133 -2.71 -6.31 0.30
C MET A 133 -4.16 -6.50 -0.15
N ARG A 134 -5.11 -5.94 0.60
CA ARG A 134 -6.54 -5.91 0.27
C ARG A 134 -6.96 -4.51 -0.14
N MET A 135 -7.78 -4.43 -1.19
CA MET A 135 -8.38 -3.20 -1.70
C MET A 135 -9.87 -3.44 -1.94
N THR A 136 -10.71 -2.43 -1.77
CA THR A 136 -12.15 -2.54 -2.05
C THR A 136 -12.67 -1.29 -2.74
N ASN A 137 -13.40 -1.48 -3.83
CA ASN A 137 -14.02 -0.40 -4.58
C ASN A 137 -15.36 -0.91 -5.16
N ASN A 138 -16.43 -0.13 -5.01
CA ASN A 138 -17.77 -0.47 -5.51
C ASN A 138 -18.23 -1.89 -5.10
N GLY A 139 -17.95 -2.30 -3.86
CA GLY A 139 -18.30 -3.63 -3.33
C GLY A 139 -17.42 -4.79 -3.83
N ILE A 140 -16.49 -4.54 -4.75
CA ILE A 140 -15.54 -5.53 -5.25
C ILE A 140 -14.26 -5.47 -4.41
N THR A 141 -13.94 -6.59 -3.75
CA THR A 141 -12.69 -6.75 -3.01
C THR A 141 -11.67 -7.52 -3.84
N CYS A 142 -10.48 -6.95 -3.98
CA CYS A 142 -9.30 -7.58 -4.56
C CYS A 142 -8.27 -7.86 -3.47
N LYS A 143 -7.56 -8.98 -3.58
CA LYS A 143 -6.36 -9.28 -2.79
C LYS A 143 -5.15 -9.45 -3.69
N ARG A 144 -4.02 -8.89 -3.28
CA ARG A 144 -2.72 -9.09 -3.93
C ARG A 144 -1.77 -9.70 -2.91
N PHE A 145 -1.11 -10.78 -3.28
CA PHE A 145 -0.21 -11.53 -2.42
C PHE A 145 1.21 -11.30 -2.89
N PHE A 146 2.06 -10.83 -1.98
CA PHE A 146 3.45 -10.51 -2.25
C PHE A 146 4.35 -11.43 -1.43
N LYS A 147 5.18 -12.23 -2.10
CA LYS A 147 6.15 -13.10 -1.45
C LYS A 147 7.31 -12.28 -0.90
N ARG A 148 7.68 -12.54 0.35
CA ARG A 148 8.91 -12.03 0.95
C ARG A 148 10.12 -12.52 0.15
N GLN A 149 11.09 -11.63 -0.04
CA GLN A 149 12.39 -11.91 -0.66
C GLN A 149 13.52 -11.95 0.35
#